data_AF-A0A965X9U1-F1
#
_entry.id   AF-A0A965X9U1-F1
#
_cell.length_a   1.000
_cell.length_b   1.000
_cell.length_c   1.000
_cell.angle_alpha   90.00
_cell.angle_beta   90.00
_cell.angle_gamma   90.00
#
_symmetry.space_group_name_H-M   'P 1'
#
loop_
_entity.id
_entity.type
_entity.pdbx_description
1 polymer ?
#
loop_
_entity_poly.entity_id
_entity_poly.type
_entity_poly.pdbx_seq_one_letter_code
_entity_poly.pdbx_strand_id
1 'polypeptide(L)'
;LNQLRGFFPHTVSFLMDRETLLAHRQFWGSEPQPQTGDLLRLTTEEQALYDQLRQHTWGVSVRLEQEKINFRFLAATLQRS
;
A
#
# COMPACT_ATOMS: atom_id res chain seq x y z
N LEU A 1 -2.24 5.10 -7.43
CA LEU A 1 -1.04 5.94 -7.15
C LEU A 1 -0.17 6.17 -8.39
N ASN A 2 0.36 5.13 -9.03
CA ASN A 2 1.25 5.25 -10.20
C ASN A 2 0.70 6.12 -11.35
N GLN A 3 -0.59 5.96 -11.68
CA GLN A 3 -1.26 6.81 -12.69
C GLN A 3 -1.42 8.26 -12.20
N LEU A 4 -1.84 8.45 -10.95
CA LEU A 4 -2.03 9.78 -10.34
C LEU A 4 -0.73 10.59 -10.33
N ARG A 5 0.40 9.96 -9.99
CA ARG A 5 1.73 10.58 -10.08
C ARG A 5 2.20 10.88 -11.50
N GLY A 6 1.54 10.33 -12.52
CA GLY A 6 1.74 10.77 -13.90
C GLY A 6 1.24 12.20 -14.15
N PHE A 7 0.21 12.62 -13.41
CA PHE A 7 -0.36 13.98 -13.52
C PHE A 7 0.14 14.90 -12.40
N PHE A 8 0.37 14.35 -11.20
CA PHE A 8 0.80 15.09 -10.02
C PHE A 8 2.05 14.45 -9.41
N PRO A 9 3.26 14.74 -9.93
CA PRO A 9 4.50 14.06 -9.55
C PRO A 9 4.83 14.12 -8.06
N HIS A 10 4.39 15.18 -7.38
CA HIS A 10 4.64 15.42 -5.95
C HIS A 10 3.61 14.77 -5.01
N THR A 11 2.73 13.90 -5.53
CA THR A 11 1.74 13.20 -4.69
C THR A 11 2.43 12.27 -3.70
N VAL A 12 2.12 12.42 -2.41
CA VAL A 12 2.57 11.53 -1.34
C VAL A 12 1.45 10.55 -0.98
N SER A 13 1.78 9.28 -0.76
CA SER A 13 0.84 8.28 -0.27
C SER A 13 0.96 8.16 1.25
N PHE A 14 -0.14 7.86 1.95
CA PHE A 14 -0.17 7.83 3.42
C PHE A 14 -0.28 6.43 4.03
N LEU A 15 -0.68 5.43 3.25
CA LEU A 15 -0.99 4.07 3.75
C LEU A 15 -0.32 2.97 2.91
N MET A 16 0.72 3.33 2.14
CA MET A 16 1.45 2.43 1.25
C MET A 16 2.83 2.10 1.79
N ASP A 17 2.88 1.70 3.06
CA ASP A 17 4.11 1.31 3.74
C ASP A 17 3.93 -0.02 4.47
N ARG A 18 5.06 -0.67 4.77
CA ARG A 18 5.08 -1.99 5.43
C ARG A 18 4.50 -1.93 6.85
N GLU A 19 4.72 -0.86 7.60
CA GLU A 19 4.21 -0.72 8.97
C GLU A 19 2.68 -0.75 8.96
N THR A 20 2.06 0.05 8.08
CA THR A 20 0.62 0.09 7.87
C THR A 20 0.06 -1.29 7.49
N LEU A 21 0.70 -1.98 6.53
CA LEU A 21 0.29 -3.33 6.11
C LEU A 21 0.30 -4.32 7.29
N LEU A 22 1.40 -4.35 8.05
CA LEU A 22 1.60 -5.32 9.13
C LEU A 22 0.75 -5.01 10.38
N ALA A 23 0.51 -3.74 10.68
CA ALA A 23 -0.35 -3.33 11.80
C ALA A 23 -1.81 -3.76 11.60
N HIS A 24 -2.25 -3.97 10.36
CA HIS A 24 -3.64 -4.24 10.00
C HIS A 24 -3.85 -5.62 9.36
N ARG A 25 -3.11 -6.64 9.81
CA ARG A 25 -3.28 -8.05 9.37
C ARG A 25 -4.72 -8.55 9.42
N GLN A 26 -5.48 -8.12 10.43
CA GLN A 26 -6.90 -8.42 10.59
C GLN A 26 -7.80 -7.91 9.45
N PHE A 27 -7.31 -6.95 8.64
CA PHE A 27 -8.01 -6.39 7.48
C PHE A 27 -7.40 -6.86 6.15
N TRP A 28 -6.60 -7.93 6.17
CA TRP A 28 -6.14 -8.55 4.94
C TRP A 28 -7.27 -9.38 4.34
N GLY A 29 -7.56 -9.10 3.07
CA GLY A 29 -8.32 -9.96 2.18
C GLY A 29 -7.40 -10.65 1.17
N SER A 30 -8.04 -11.32 0.21
CA SER A 30 -7.37 -11.86 -0.97
C SER A 30 -7.84 -11.08 -2.19
N GLU A 31 -6.92 -10.65 -3.04
CA GLU A 31 -7.23 -10.08 -4.35
C GLU A 31 -7.08 -11.16 -5.42
N PRO A 32 -8.18 -11.63 -6.05
CA PRO A 32 -8.10 -12.72 -7.03
C PRO A 32 -7.25 -12.38 -8.25
N GLN A 33 -7.15 -11.09 -8.58
CA GLN A 33 -6.40 -10.56 -9.72
C GLN A 33 -5.48 -9.45 -9.22
N PRO A 34 -4.37 -9.78 -8.54
CA PRO A 34 -3.47 -8.77 -8.02
C PRO A 34 -2.83 -8.01 -9.17
N GLN A 35 -2.55 -6.73 -8.94
CA GLN A 35 -1.81 -5.93 -9.91
C GLN A 35 -0.40 -6.52 -10.12
N THR A 36 -0.05 -6.81 -11.38
CA THR A 36 1.24 -7.42 -11.76
C THR A 36 2.10 -6.54 -12.67
N GLY A 37 1.58 -5.38 -13.11
CA GLY A 37 2.33 -4.46 -13.94
C GLY A 37 3.44 -3.73 -13.18
N ASP A 38 4.45 -3.25 -13.90
CA ASP A 38 5.50 -2.44 -13.30
C ASP A 38 5.00 -1.02 -13.01
N LEU A 39 5.17 -0.59 -11.76
CA LEU A 39 4.68 0.70 -11.26
C LEU A 39 5.87 1.67 -11.13
N LEU A 40 6.34 2.18 -12.27
CA LEU A 40 7.58 2.97 -12.39
C LEU A 40 7.61 4.30 -11.60
N ARG A 41 6.49 4.75 -11.04
CA ARG A 41 6.37 6.03 -10.29
C ARG A 41 6.16 5.83 -8.80
N LEU A 42 6.46 4.66 -8.26
CA LEU A 42 6.51 4.42 -6.82
C LEU A 42 7.82 4.94 -6.22
N THR A 43 7.81 5.31 -4.94
CA THR A 43 9.06 5.49 -4.19
C THR A 43 9.74 4.14 -3.96
N THR A 44 11.00 4.15 -3.52
CA THR A 44 11.74 2.92 -3.22
C THR A 44 11.02 2.05 -2.18
N GLU A 45 10.47 2.67 -1.14
CA GLU A 45 9.76 2.00 -0.04
C GLU A 45 8.43 1.40 -0.51
N GLU A 46 7.67 2.15 -1.30
CA GLU A 46 6.41 1.70 -1.88
C GLU A 46 6.62 0.55 -2.88
N GLN A 47 7.67 0.64 -3.71
CA GLN A 47 8.04 -0.41 -4.65
C GLN A 47 8.45 -1.67 -3.89
N ALA A 48 9.25 -1.54 -2.83
CA ALA A 48 9.63 -2.67 -1.99
C ALA A 48 8.41 -3.36 -1.36
N LEU A 49 7.41 -2.61 -0.88
CA LEU A 49 6.15 -3.17 -0.38
C LEU A 49 5.35 -3.85 -1.49
N TYR A 50 5.27 -3.24 -2.67
CA TYR A 50 4.52 -3.77 -3.80
C TYR A 50 5.10 -5.09 -4.31
N ASP A 51 6.43 -5.18 -4.46
CA ASP A 51 7.11 -6.40 -4.87
C ASP A 51 6.93 -7.52 -3.84
N GLN A 52 6.93 -7.15 -2.57
CA GLN A 52 6.65 -8.03 -1.44
C GLN A 52 5.25 -8.66 -1.50
N LEU A 53 4.23 -7.87 -1.86
CA LEU A 53 2.87 -8.36 -2.09
C LEU A 53 2.79 -9.27 -3.32
N ARG A 54 3.43 -8.89 -4.44
CA ARG A 54 3.51 -9.68 -5.68
C ARG A 54 4.18 -11.03 -5.47
N GLN A 55 5.18 -11.11 -4.60
CA GLN A 55 5.93 -12.32 -4.29
C GLN A 55 5.26 -13.19 -3.22
N HIS A 56 4.05 -12.84 -2.78
CA HIS A 56 3.24 -13.61 -1.82
C HIS A 56 3.94 -13.90 -0.48
N THR A 57 4.93 -13.10 -0.10
CA THR A 57 5.77 -13.39 1.07
C THR A 57 5.00 -13.31 2.40
N TRP A 58 3.85 -12.63 2.43
CA TRP A 58 2.95 -12.54 3.59
C TRP A 58 1.71 -13.42 3.48
N GLY A 59 1.53 -14.11 2.35
CA GLY A 59 0.34 -14.87 2.00
C GLY A 59 0.00 -14.74 0.51
N VAL A 60 -0.81 -15.67 0.00
CA VAL A 60 -1.23 -15.68 -1.41
C VAL A 60 -2.18 -14.52 -1.66
N SER A 61 -1.80 -13.68 -2.61
CA SER A 61 -2.56 -12.52 -3.10
C SER A 61 -3.15 -11.62 -2.00
N VAL A 62 -2.37 -11.33 -0.96
CA VAL A 62 -2.79 -10.45 0.14
C VAL A 62 -3.14 -9.06 -0.40
N ARG A 63 -4.32 -8.56 -0.01
CA ARG A 63 -4.77 -7.17 -0.22
C ARG A 63 -5.18 -6.57 1.11
N LEU A 64 -4.67 -5.38 1.43
CA LEU A 64 -5.13 -4.63 2.58
C LEU A 64 -6.41 -3.86 2.23
N GLU A 65 -7.47 -4.07 2.98
CA GLU A 65 -8.71 -3.29 2.91
C GLU A 65 -8.53 -1.98 3.68
N GLN A 66 -7.90 -1.00 3.02
CA GLN A 66 -7.58 0.29 3.62
C GLN A 66 -8.83 1.04 4.13
N GLU A 67 -10.00 0.78 3.54
CA GLU A 67 -11.30 1.29 3.98
C GLU A 67 -11.70 0.85 5.40
N LYS A 68 -11.09 -0.22 5.93
CA LYS A 68 -11.32 -0.71 7.30
C LYS A 68 -10.35 -0.10 8.32
N ILE A 69 -9.33 0.63 7.88
CA ILE A 69 -8.38 1.30 8.78
C ILE A 69 -9.10 2.45 9.49
N ASN A 70 -9.02 2.46 10.81
CA ASN A 70 -9.72 3.46 11.61
C ASN A 70 -9.12 4.86 11.40
N PHE A 71 -9.97 5.88 11.53
CA PHE A 71 -9.57 7.28 11.31
C PHE A 71 -8.47 7.75 12.27
N ARG A 72 -8.40 7.20 13.49
CA ARG A 72 -7.35 7.55 14.46
C ARG A 72 -5.96 7.18 13.95
N PHE A 73 -5.82 6.00 13.35
CA PHE A 73 -4.57 5.57 12.73
C PHE A 73 -4.20 6.48 11.57
N LEU A 74 -5.15 6.77 10.67
CA LEU A 74 -4.93 7.68 9.55
C LEU A 74 -4.48 9.07 10.02
N ALA A 75 -5.16 9.66 11.01
CA ALA A 75 -4.80 10.97 11.56
C ALA A 75 -3.38 10.98 12.15
N ALA A 76 -3.00 9.92 12.86
CA ALA A 76 -1.64 9.79 13.42
C ALA A 76 -0.57 9.63 12.32
N THR A 77 -0.89 8.99 11.19
CA THR A 77 0.05 8.89 10.06
C THR A 77 0.20 10.22 9.32
N LEU A 78 -0.89 10.96 9.13
CA LEU A 78 -0.86 12.29 8.50
C LEU A 78 -0.04 13.31 9.32
N GLN A 79 -0.03 13.19 10.64
CA GLN A 79 0.79 14.06 11.51
C GLN A 79 2.29 13.76 11.45
N ARG A 80 2.68 12.59 10.94
CA ARG A 80 4.07 12.14 10.80
C ARG A 80 4.64 12.40 9.40
N SER A 81 3.79 12.78 8.45
CA SER A 81 4.10 13.00 7.03
C SER A 81 4.45 14.46 6.78
#